data_AF-A0A920YH01-F1
#
_entry.id   AF-A0A920YH01-F1
#
_cell.length_a   1.000
_cell.length_b   1.000
_cell.length_c   1.000
_cell.angle_alpha   90.00
_cell.angle_beta   90.00
_cell.angle_gamma   90.00
#
_symmetry.space_group_name_H-M   'P 1'
#
loop_
_entity.id
_entity.type
_entity.pdbx_description
1 polymer ?
#
loop_
_entity_poly.entity_id
_entity_poly.type
_entity_poly.pdbx_seq_one_letter_code
_entity_poly.pdbx_strand_id
1 'polypeptide(L)'
;MNLTDQDAIVFIRIYTDEHITTLLAPALRRRGYHAQSAVEAGTTGWDDEAHLMYAAERGMAVLTSDAQDFIPLARRWYESGREHRGIIITPEFSRREMGILLRWTLRLLDRLTADELRNAVIFLRQFSDQEQVPPSAADDG
;
A
#
# COMPACT_ATOMS: atom_id res chain seq x y z
N MET A 1 -32.66 16.47 -0.91
CA MET A 1 -32.02 16.36 -2.23
C MET A 1 -30.67 15.72 -1.98
N ASN A 2 -30.50 14.48 -2.42
CA ASN A 2 -29.43 13.58 -1.97
C ASN A 2 -28.10 14.03 -2.59
N LEU A 3 -27.19 14.57 -1.78
CA LEU A 3 -25.83 14.93 -2.18
C LEU A 3 -24.87 14.12 -1.33
N THR A 4 -24.73 12.86 -1.70
CA THR A 4 -23.52 12.10 -1.40
C THR A 4 -23.21 11.32 -2.66
N ASP A 5 -22.63 12.01 -3.65
CA ASP A 5 -21.52 11.43 -4.38
C ASP A 5 -20.48 11.04 -3.31
N GLN A 6 -20.65 9.86 -2.71
CA GLN A 6 -19.48 9.15 -2.23
C GLN A 6 -18.79 8.74 -3.51
N ASP A 7 -17.87 9.56 -4.00
CA ASP A 7 -16.90 9.16 -5.00
C ASP A 7 -16.29 7.86 -4.47
N ALA A 8 -16.77 6.72 -4.97
CA ALA A 8 -16.20 5.44 -4.65
C ALA A 8 -14.75 5.54 -5.11
N ILE A 9 -13.83 5.61 -4.16
CA ILE A 9 -12.40 5.68 -4.48
C ILE A 9 -12.08 4.35 -5.16
N VAL A 10 -11.97 4.36 -6.48
CA VAL A 10 -11.62 3.16 -7.26
C VAL A 10 -10.11 2.91 -7.19
N PHE A 11 -9.33 4.00 -7.13
CA PHE A 11 -7.86 3.96 -7.15
C PHE A 11 -7.25 4.04 -5.76
N ILE A 12 -6.28 3.17 -5.49
CA ILE A 12 -5.54 3.16 -4.23
C ILE A 12 -4.79 4.49 -4.06
N ARG A 13 -4.91 5.08 -2.87
CA ARG A 13 -4.09 6.21 -2.40
C ARG A 13 -3.07 5.69 -1.41
N ILE A 14 -1.81 6.13 -1.49
CA ILE A 14 -0.72 5.58 -0.68
C ILE A 14 -0.28 6.58 0.40
N TYR A 15 -0.20 6.10 1.64
CA TYR A 15 0.50 6.74 2.73
C TYR A 15 1.77 5.93 3.03
N THR A 16 2.96 6.50 2.84
CA THR A 16 4.21 5.79 3.14
C THR A 16 4.65 6.07 4.56
N ASP A 17 4.95 5.01 5.30
CA ASP A 17 5.56 5.05 6.62
C ASP A 17 6.93 5.78 6.63
N GLU A 18 7.40 6.22 7.80
CA GLU A 18 8.62 7.00 7.99
C GLU A 18 9.91 6.25 7.61
N HIS A 19 9.90 4.93 7.74
CA HIS A 19 11.01 4.06 7.34
C HIS A 19 11.10 3.86 5.83
N ILE A 20 10.08 4.27 5.07
CA ILE A 20 10.10 4.23 3.61
C ILE A 20 10.82 5.46 3.06
N THR A 21 11.63 5.26 2.02
CA THR A 21 12.33 6.36 1.36
C THR A 21 11.37 7.49 0.96
N THR A 22 11.70 8.72 1.36
CA THR A 22 10.93 9.94 1.05
C THR A 22 10.80 10.24 -0.44
N LEU A 23 11.53 9.51 -1.29
CA LEU A 23 11.48 9.63 -2.74
C LEU A 23 10.26 8.95 -3.38
N LEU A 24 9.64 7.97 -2.70
CA LEU A 24 8.58 7.16 -3.28
C LEU A 24 7.30 7.97 -3.54
N ALA A 25 6.76 8.65 -2.52
CA ALA A 25 5.52 9.43 -2.66
C ALA A 25 5.60 10.50 -3.77
N PRO A 26 6.66 11.34 -3.86
CA PRO A 26 6.85 12.25 -5.00
C PRO A 26 6.93 11.54 -6.35
N ALA A 27 7.55 10.36 -6.41
CA ALA A 27 7.70 9.61 -7.66
C ALA A 27 6.38 8.98 -8.16
N LEU A 28 5.51 8.56 -7.24
CA LEU A 28 4.15 8.12 -7.53
C LEU A 28 3.29 9.30 -8.00
N ARG A 29 3.35 10.45 -7.31
CA ARG A 29 2.62 11.66 -7.71
C ARG A 29 3.00 12.16 -9.11
N ARG A 30 4.29 12.12 -9.48
CA ARG A 30 4.74 12.45 -10.85
C ARG A 30 4.13 11.55 -11.94
N ARG A 31 3.54 10.42 -11.57
CA ARG A 31 2.86 9.47 -12.47
C ARG A 31 1.33 9.53 -12.37
N GLY A 32 0.77 10.49 -11.63
CA GLY A 32 -0.68 10.69 -11.50
C GLY A 32 -1.35 9.95 -10.35
N TYR A 33 -0.60 9.21 -9.52
CA TYR A 33 -1.17 8.55 -8.34
C TYR A 33 -1.22 9.49 -7.14
N HIS A 34 -2.18 9.28 -6.25
CA HIS A 34 -2.24 9.95 -4.96
C HIS A 34 -1.31 9.25 -3.96
N ALA A 35 -0.30 9.98 -3.48
CA ALA A 35 0.60 9.50 -2.45
C ALA A 35 1.06 10.61 -1.50
N GLN A 36 1.28 10.28 -0.24
CA GLN A 36 1.84 11.16 0.80
C GLN A 36 2.81 10.36 1.67
N SER A 37 3.92 10.94 2.11
CA SER A 37 4.80 10.31 3.11
C SER A 37 4.53 10.80 4.53
N ALA A 38 4.94 10.02 5.54
CA ALA A 38 4.88 10.43 6.94
C ALA A 38 5.59 11.77 7.19
N VAL A 39 6.73 11.99 6.52
CA VAL A 39 7.47 13.26 6.58
C VAL A 39 6.63 14.43 6.04
N GLU A 40 5.95 14.25 4.91
CA GLU A 40 5.06 15.27 4.32
C GLU A 40 3.79 15.50 5.15
N ALA A 41 3.33 14.48 5.86
CA ALA A 41 2.19 14.54 6.77
C ALA A 41 2.55 15.16 8.14
N GLY A 42 3.84 15.28 8.47
CA GLY A 42 4.31 15.74 9.79
C GLY A 42 4.04 14.72 10.90
N THR A 43 4.00 13.43 10.55
CA THR A 43 3.61 12.31 11.43
C THR A 43 4.79 11.43 11.82
N THR A 44 6.03 11.81 11.48
CA THR A 44 7.26 11.11 11.90
C THR A 44 7.30 10.92 13.42
N GLY A 45 7.67 9.72 13.87
CA GLY A 45 7.72 9.31 15.27
C GLY A 45 6.37 9.00 15.92
N TRP A 46 5.29 8.93 15.14
CA TRP A 46 4.01 8.40 15.61
C TRP A 46 4.10 6.88 15.74
N ASP A 47 3.24 6.30 16.57
CA ASP A 47 3.10 4.84 16.64
C ASP A 47 2.31 4.27 15.44
N ASP A 48 2.41 2.95 15.25
CA ASP A 48 1.77 2.25 14.12
C ASP A 48 0.25 2.41 14.09
N GLU A 49 -0.37 2.44 15.28
CA GLU A 49 -1.82 2.62 15.45
C GLU A 49 -2.25 4.00 14.94
N ALA A 50 -1.51 5.05 15.29
CA ALA A 50 -1.74 6.42 14.82
C ALA A 50 -1.48 6.56 13.31
N HIS A 51 -0.46 5.89 12.78
CA HIS A 51 -0.23 5.83 11.33
C HIS A 51 -1.38 5.15 10.58
N LEU A 52 -1.86 4.01 11.07
CA LEU A 52 -2.98 3.30 10.46
C LEU A 52 -4.29 4.10 10.54
N MET A 53 -4.53 4.77 11.68
CA MET A 53 -5.66 5.68 11.86
C MET A 53 -5.61 6.87 10.90
N TYR A 54 -4.47 7.56 10.83
CA TYR A 54 -4.26 8.67 9.92
C TYR A 54 -4.58 8.31 8.46
N ALA A 55 -4.07 7.15 8.02
CA ALA A 55 -4.26 6.66 6.67
C ALA A 55 -5.73 6.27 6.41
N ALA A 56 -6.36 5.55 7.35
CA ALA A 56 -7.74 5.10 7.23
C ALA A 56 -8.74 6.27 7.10
N GLU A 57 -8.58 7.31 7.92
CA GLU A 57 -9.41 8.54 7.89
C GLU A 57 -9.32 9.28 6.55
N ARG A 58 -8.18 9.16 5.85
CA ARG A 58 -7.89 9.87 4.59
C ARG A 58 -8.13 9.02 3.35
N GLY A 59 -8.64 7.80 3.51
CA GLY A 59 -8.85 6.91 2.38
C GLY A 59 -7.55 6.38 1.77
N MET A 60 -6.48 6.24 2.57
CA MET A 60 -5.15 5.82 2.10
C MET A 60 -4.72 4.48 2.68
N ALA A 61 -4.11 3.64 1.86
CA ALA A 61 -3.43 2.43 2.30
C ALA A 61 -2.06 2.79 2.89
N VAL A 62 -1.66 2.11 3.97
CA VAL A 62 -0.31 2.25 4.53
C VAL A 62 0.67 1.39 3.73
N LEU A 63 1.82 1.94 3.34
CA LEU A 63 2.96 1.18 2.82
C LEU A 63 4.09 1.26 3.82
N THR A 64 4.51 0.12 4.37
CA THR A 64 5.54 -0.01 5.42
C THR A 64 6.42 -1.23 5.20
N SER A 65 7.64 -1.18 5.73
CA SER A 65 8.52 -2.36 5.85
C SER A 65 8.37 -3.10 7.19
N ASP A 66 7.59 -2.56 8.13
CA ASP A 66 7.34 -3.17 9.42
C ASP A 66 6.17 -4.16 9.36
N ALA A 67 6.49 -5.39 8.97
CA ALA A 67 5.51 -6.48 8.98
C ALA A 67 5.16 -6.95 10.40
N GLN A 68 6.09 -6.80 11.35
CA GLN A 68 5.99 -7.41 12.66
C GLN A 68 4.90 -6.75 13.48
N ASP A 69 4.77 -5.43 13.39
CA ASP A 69 3.81 -4.68 14.19
C ASP A 69 2.49 -4.41 13.44
N PHE A 70 2.54 -4.20 12.12
CA PHE A 70 1.32 -3.93 11.33
C PHE A 70 0.41 -5.14 11.12
N ILE A 71 0.95 -6.38 11.02
CA ILE A 71 0.10 -7.57 10.83
C ILE A 71 -0.77 -7.84 12.08
N PRO A 72 -0.21 -7.90 13.31
CA PRO A 72 -1.03 -7.99 14.52
C PRO A 72 -1.98 -6.81 14.70
N LEU A 73 -1.54 -5.59 14.36
CA LEU A 73 -2.38 -4.39 14.41
C LEU A 73 -3.61 -4.52 13.49
N ALA A 74 -3.44 -4.99 12.26
CA ALA A 74 -4.54 -5.24 11.33
C ALA A 74 -5.56 -6.24 11.90
N ARG A 75 -5.07 -7.31 12.54
CA ARG A 75 -5.93 -8.28 13.23
C ARG A 75 -6.72 -7.62 14.37
N ARG A 76 -6.09 -6.79 15.21
CA ARG A 76 -6.79 -6.07 16.29
C ARG A 76 -7.87 -5.13 15.76
N TRP A 77 -7.61 -4.46 14.63
CA TRP A 77 -8.61 -3.62 13.96
C TRP A 77 -9.81 -4.44 13.51
N TYR A 78 -9.56 -5.56 12.85
CA TYR A 78 -10.61 -6.49 12.44
C TYR A 78 -11.45 -6.99 13.64
N GLU A 79 -10.79 -7.44 14.71
CA GLU A 79 -11.45 -7.93 15.93
C GLU A 79 -12.27 -6.85 16.65
N SER A 80 -11.87 -5.58 16.51
CA SER A 80 -12.60 -4.42 17.08
C SER A 80 -13.65 -3.83 16.12
N GLY A 81 -13.89 -4.45 14.96
CA GLY A 81 -14.85 -3.97 13.97
C GLY A 81 -14.42 -2.66 13.29
N ARG A 82 -13.13 -2.32 13.33
CA ARG A 82 -12.54 -1.16 12.66
C ARG A 82 -12.03 -1.55 11.28
N GLU A 83 -12.08 -0.59 10.36
CA GLU A 83 -11.68 -0.81 8.97
C GLU A 83 -10.51 0.08 8.58
N HIS A 84 -9.54 -0.48 7.86
CA HIS A 84 -8.45 0.25 7.22
C HIS A 84 -8.53 0.13 5.69
N ARG A 85 -7.81 1.00 4.99
CA ARG A 85 -7.85 1.09 3.52
C ARG A 85 -6.78 0.23 2.83
N GLY A 86 -6.28 -0.77 3.56
CA GLY A 86 -5.17 -1.61 3.13
C GLY A 86 -3.86 -1.36 3.87
N ILE A 87 -3.09 -2.42 4.03
CA ILE A 87 -1.71 -2.39 4.48
C ILE A 87 -0.87 -3.14 3.44
N ILE A 88 0.14 -2.46 2.92
CA ILE A 88 1.08 -2.98 1.92
C ILE A 88 2.42 -3.17 2.61
N ILE A 89 2.81 -4.42 2.78
CA ILE A 89 4.09 -4.79 3.39
C ILE A 89 5.15 -4.93 2.31
N THR A 90 6.23 -4.15 2.41
CA THR A 90 7.38 -4.22 1.51
C THR A 90 8.61 -4.79 2.23
N PRO A 91 9.53 -5.47 1.53
CA PRO A 91 10.90 -5.59 2.02
C PRO A 91 11.52 -4.20 2.26
N GLU A 92 12.52 -4.14 3.13
CA GLU A 92 13.37 -2.97 3.21
C GLU A 92 14.13 -2.77 1.90
N PHE A 93 14.08 -1.53 1.38
CA PHE A 93 14.79 -1.15 0.18
C PHE A 93 15.77 -0.02 0.49
N SER A 94 17.02 -0.18 0.06
CA SER A 94 17.98 0.92 0.11
C SER A 94 17.60 2.01 -0.90
N ARG A 95 18.20 3.19 -0.75
CA ARG A 95 18.02 4.30 -1.71
C ARG A 95 18.40 3.91 -3.14
N ARG A 96 19.37 2.99 -3.33
CA ARG A 96 19.79 2.50 -4.65
C ARG A 96 18.72 1.63 -5.32
N GLU A 97 17.87 0.99 -4.52
CA GLU A 97 16.81 0.10 -4.98
C GLU A 97 15.45 0.81 -5.11
N MET A 98 15.40 2.14 -4.94
CA MET A 98 14.18 2.93 -5.08
C MET A 98 13.44 2.64 -6.40
N GLY A 99 14.18 2.43 -7.50
CA GLY A 99 13.59 2.07 -8.78
C GLY A 99 12.84 0.74 -8.77
N ILE A 100 13.28 -0.24 -7.97
CA ILE A 100 12.61 -1.55 -7.80
C ILE A 100 11.33 -1.35 -6.99
N LEU A 101 11.43 -0.69 -5.82
CA LEU A 101 10.29 -0.36 -4.98
C LEU A 101 9.19 0.34 -5.78
N LEU A 102 9.55 1.40 -6.50
CA LEU A 102 8.62 2.14 -7.35
C LEU A 102 7.96 1.24 -8.41
N ARG A 103 8.72 0.41 -9.13
CA ARG A 103 8.13 -0.49 -10.15
C ARG A 103 7.14 -1.48 -9.54
N TRP A 104 7.46 -2.06 -8.39
CA TRP A 104 6.58 -3.02 -7.73
C TRP A 104 5.32 -2.33 -7.22
N THR A 105 5.45 -1.13 -6.63
CA THR A 105 4.29 -0.33 -6.21
C THR A 105 3.39 0.00 -7.40
N LEU A 106 3.95 0.42 -8.54
CA LEU A 106 3.15 0.68 -9.75
C LEU A 106 2.38 -0.56 -10.22
N ARG A 107 3.03 -1.74 -10.26
CA ARG A 107 2.35 -2.99 -10.63
C ARG A 107 1.23 -3.38 -9.68
N LEU A 108 1.36 -3.09 -8.39
CA LEU A 108 0.29 -3.29 -7.42
C LEU A 108 -0.88 -2.35 -7.75
N LEU A 109 -0.60 -1.07 -7.94
CA LEU A 109 -1.61 -0.04 -8.24
C LEU A 109 -2.31 -0.27 -9.58
N ASP A 110 -1.66 -0.94 -10.55
CA ASP A 110 -2.25 -1.29 -11.85
C ASP A 110 -3.12 -2.55 -11.81
N ARG A 111 -2.99 -3.38 -10.76
CA ARG A 111 -3.67 -4.69 -10.66
C ARG A 111 -4.78 -4.72 -9.64
N LEU A 112 -4.73 -3.87 -8.63
CA LEU A 112 -5.69 -3.85 -7.53
C LEU A 112 -6.43 -2.52 -7.50
N THR A 113 -7.72 -2.60 -7.23
CA THR A 113 -8.57 -1.49 -6.86
C THR A 113 -8.47 -1.19 -5.36
N ALA A 114 -8.93 -0.01 -4.94
CA ALA A 114 -8.95 0.33 -3.53
C ALA A 114 -9.92 -0.53 -2.71
N ASP A 115 -10.97 -1.08 -3.35
CA ASP A 115 -11.92 -1.97 -2.70
C ASP A 115 -11.30 -3.35 -2.43
N GLU A 116 -10.58 -3.92 -3.42
CA GLU A 116 -9.83 -5.17 -3.24
C GLU A 116 -8.77 -5.09 -2.14
N LEU A 117 -8.22 -3.89 -1.89
CA LEU A 117 -7.23 -3.66 -0.85
C LEU A 117 -7.84 -3.34 0.52
N ARG A 118 -9.15 -3.02 0.60
CA ARG A 118 -9.82 -2.64 1.86
C ARG A 118 -9.74 -3.80 2.86
N ASN A 119 -9.32 -3.49 4.09
CA ASN A 119 -9.10 -4.46 5.17
C ASN A 119 -8.15 -5.62 4.83
N ALA A 120 -7.37 -5.50 3.75
CA ALA A 120 -6.41 -6.51 3.33
C ALA A 120 -4.99 -6.13 3.74
N VAL A 121 -4.18 -7.15 4.03
CA VAL A 121 -2.72 -7.03 4.15
C VAL A 121 -2.10 -7.75 2.96
N ILE A 122 -1.37 -7.01 2.12
CA ILE A 122 -0.77 -7.51 0.89
C ILE A 122 0.74 -7.35 0.94
N PHE A 123 1.47 -8.36 0.44
CA PHE A 123 2.93 -8.30 0.35
C PHE A 123 3.36 -7.80 -1.02
N LEU A 124 4.10 -6.69 -1.06
CA LEU A 124 4.57 -6.05 -2.29
C LEU A 124 5.44 -6.98 -3.15
N ARG A 125 6.11 -7.97 -2.54
CA ARG A 125 6.92 -8.99 -3.23
C ARG A 125 6.11 -9.82 -4.25
N GLN A 126 4.79 -9.92 -4.10
CA GLN A 126 3.90 -10.57 -5.09
C GLN A 126 3.91 -9.86 -6.45
N PHE A 127 4.36 -8.61 -6.48
CA PHE A 127 4.46 -7.77 -7.68
C PHE A 127 5.89 -7.65 -8.21
N SER A 128 6.79 -8.52 -7.71
CA SER A 128 8.19 -8.56 -8.12
C SER A 128 8.41 -8.96 -9.58
N ASP A 129 9.64 -8.80 -10.06
CA ASP A 129 10.05 -9.11 -11.45
C ASP A 129 10.08 -10.62 -11.78
N GLN A 130 9.48 -11.49 -10.96
CA GLN A 130 9.47 -12.94 -11.22
C GLN A 130 8.44 -13.32 -12.30
N GLU A 131 8.92 -14.07 -13.29
CA GLU A 131 8.27 -14.61 -14.48
C GLU A 131 6.83 -15.11 -14.26
N GLN A 132 5.89 -14.68 -15.09
CA GLN A 132 4.75 -15.54 -15.41
C GLN A 132 5.31 -16.73 -16.19
N VAL A 133 5.52 -17.87 -15.55
CA VAL A 133 5.64 -19.13 -16.28
C VAL A 133 4.27 -19.33 -16.95
N PRO A 134 4.12 -19.23 -18.29
CA PRO A 134 2.88 -19.62 -18.92
C PRO A 134 2.57 -21.06 -18.50
N PRO A 135 1.30 -21.45 -18.31
CA PRO A 135 0.99 -22.84 -18.04
C PRO A 135 1.68 -23.67 -19.11
N SER A 136 2.63 -24.50 -18.67
CA SER A 136 3.26 -25.51 -19.51
C SER A 136 2.11 -26.21 -20.20
N ALA A 137 2.05 -26.12 -21.53
CA ALA A 137 1.20 -26.98 -22.31
C ALA A 137 1.52 -28.41 -21.85
N ALA A 138 0.58 -29.00 -21.11
CA ALA A 138 0.59 -30.41 -20.85
C ALA A 138 0.38 -31.10 -22.20
N ASP A 139 1.10 -32.21 -22.38
CA ASP A 139 0.75 -33.31 -23.27
C ASP A 139 0.46 -32.97 -24.74
N ASP A 140 1.51 -33.13 -25.54
CA ASP A 140 1.41 -33.87 -26.79
C ASP A 140 2.70 -34.72 -26.90
N GLY A 141 2.63 -35.95 -26.39
CA GLY A 141 3.70 -36.96 -26.42
C GLY A 141 3.24 -38.30 -25.87
#